data_AF-A0A9X2T1H1-F1
#
_entry.id   AF-A0A9X2T1H1-F1
#
_cell.length_a   1.000
_cell.length_b   1.000
_cell.length_c   1.000
_cell.angle_alpha   90.00
_cell.angle_beta   90.00
_cell.angle_gamma   90.00
#
_symmetry.space_group_name_H-M   'P 1'
#
loop_
_entity.id
_entity.type
_entity.pdbx_description
1 polymer ?
#
loop_
_entity_poly.entity_id
_entity_poly.type
_entity_poly.pdbx_seq_one_letter_code
_entity_poly.pdbx_strand_id
1 'polypeptide(L)'
;MKRVRFWTLCLLAAFAVALGGPAYAKSSSNAPRVYLLRGLANIFSLGMDDLTEKLKARGIDASVHSYVDWKTLADQAIAEAKENGSRRRPAPVIIIGHSLGADAAVYMGNKVSAAGVPVPLVVTFDPVTPTVASAKIGKVVNYYQGGGSGKPVSGPRVDNIDLTGTPSLSHFTIDKAADLHAKVIAMIVKSPRQVARRRPLPKNPPMPTPMPTAETASAPPVPSVAVPAVQRTPN
;
A
#
# COMPACT_ATOMS: atom_id res chain seq x y z
N MET A 1 -46.08 69.76 -26.43
CA MET A 1 -47.20 69.49 -25.50
C MET A 1 -46.74 68.53 -24.43
N LYS A 2 -46.90 68.89 -23.15
CA LYS A 2 -46.59 68.04 -21.98
C LYS A 2 -47.70 67.01 -21.78
N ARG A 3 -47.38 65.74 -21.46
CA ARG A 3 -47.97 65.01 -20.31
C ARG A 3 -47.03 63.91 -19.81
N VAL A 4 -46.75 64.04 -18.52
CA VAL A 4 -46.18 63.12 -17.54
C VAL A 4 -47.33 62.13 -17.16
N ARG A 5 -47.17 60.84 -16.83
CA ARG A 5 -46.55 60.26 -15.62
C ARG A 5 -46.67 58.72 -15.64
N PHE A 6 -45.60 58.06 -15.20
CA PHE A 6 -45.44 56.73 -14.61
C PHE A 6 -46.69 55.97 -14.17
N TRP A 7 -46.65 54.62 -14.28
CA TRP A 7 -46.82 53.69 -13.15
C TRP A 7 -45.94 52.45 -13.37
N THR A 8 -45.19 52.11 -12.32
CA THR A 8 -44.28 50.99 -12.14
C THR A 8 -45.06 49.70 -11.87
N LEU A 9 -44.62 48.54 -12.37
CA LEU A 9 -44.58 47.35 -11.52
C LEU A 9 -43.54 46.33 -11.99
N CYS A 10 -42.75 45.92 -11.00
CA CYS A 10 -41.64 45.01 -10.99
C CYS A 10 -41.94 43.62 -11.56
N LEU A 11 -40.96 43.02 -12.23
CA LEU A 11 -40.52 41.64 -11.95
C LEU A 11 -39.10 41.42 -12.48
N LEU A 12 -38.13 41.74 -11.62
CA LEU A 12 -36.77 41.22 -11.71
C LEU A 12 -36.83 39.74 -11.29
N ALA A 13 -36.83 38.83 -12.26
CA ALA A 13 -36.47 37.45 -12.01
C ALA A 13 -34.97 37.29 -12.25
N ALA A 14 -34.20 37.37 -11.16
CA ALA A 14 -32.79 37.03 -11.14
C ALA A 14 -32.65 35.51 -11.34
N PHE A 15 -32.02 35.11 -12.45
CA PHE A 15 -31.50 33.75 -12.62
C PHE A 15 -29.99 33.84 -12.72
N ALA A 16 -29.33 34.06 -11.59
CA ALA A 16 -27.90 33.85 -11.47
C ALA A 16 -27.67 32.32 -11.47
N VAL A 17 -27.47 31.75 -12.66
CA VAL A 17 -26.90 30.40 -12.78
C VAL A 17 -25.45 30.50 -12.33
N ALA A 18 -25.22 30.24 -11.05
CA ALA A 18 -23.88 29.92 -10.57
C ALA A 18 -23.48 28.61 -11.26
N LEU A 19 -22.61 28.68 -12.27
CA LEU A 19 -21.87 27.52 -12.78
C LEU A 19 -20.87 27.06 -11.69
N GLY A 20 -21.40 26.44 -10.65
CA GLY A 20 -20.64 25.55 -9.78
C GLY A 20 -20.43 24.23 -10.52
N GLY A 21 -19.47 24.21 -11.45
CA GLY A 21 -18.93 22.94 -11.95
C GLY A 21 -18.42 22.13 -10.74
N PRO A 22 -18.40 20.78 -10.82
CA PRO A 22 -17.90 19.97 -9.72
C PRO A 22 -16.48 20.44 -9.41
N ALA A 23 -16.29 21.00 -8.21
CA ALA A 23 -14.97 21.27 -7.69
C ALA A 23 -14.29 19.91 -7.58
N TYR A 24 -13.44 19.58 -8.55
CA TYR A 24 -12.53 18.46 -8.44
C TYR A 24 -11.73 18.70 -7.17
N ALA A 25 -12.04 17.92 -6.13
CA ALA A 25 -11.33 17.98 -4.88
C ALA A 25 -9.84 17.86 -5.20
N LYS A 26 -9.08 18.93 -4.92
CA LYS A 26 -7.64 18.96 -5.10
C LYS A 26 -7.09 17.73 -4.38
N SER A 27 -6.59 16.75 -5.14
CA SER A 27 -6.06 15.51 -4.61
C SER A 27 -5.12 15.86 -3.46
N SER A 28 -5.52 15.51 -2.24
CA SER A 28 -4.69 15.74 -1.07
C SER A 28 -3.35 15.09 -1.34
N SER A 29 -2.24 15.78 -1.10
CA SER A 29 -0.90 15.42 -1.56
C SER A 29 -0.33 14.09 -1.05
N ASN A 30 -1.14 13.26 -0.36
CA ASN A 30 -0.80 11.94 0.17
C ASN A 30 -1.89 10.89 -0.14
N ALA A 31 -2.73 11.12 -1.17
CA ALA A 31 -3.68 10.10 -1.62
C ALA A 31 -2.89 8.88 -2.14
N PRO A 32 -3.38 7.64 -1.90
CA PRO A 32 -2.71 6.45 -2.39
C PRO A 32 -2.78 6.40 -3.92
N ARG A 33 -1.68 5.97 -4.55
CA ARG A 33 -1.68 5.58 -5.97
C ARG A 33 -1.94 4.09 -6.08
N VAL A 34 -2.83 3.70 -7.00
CA VAL A 34 -3.20 2.30 -7.24
C VAL A 34 -2.64 1.85 -8.59
N TYR A 35 -1.82 0.80 -8.57
CA TYR A 35 -1.35 0.12 -9.78
C TYR A 35 -2.12 -1.18 -9.97
N LEU A 36 -2.67 -1.37 -11.17
CA LEU A 36 -3.38 -2.58 -11.57
C LEU A 36 -2.56 -3.30 -12.63
N LEU A 37 -2.08 -4.50 -12.36
CA LEU A 37 -1.20 -5.27 -13.24
C LEU A 37 -1.99 -6.39 -13.94
N ARG A 38 -2.01 -6.35 -15.28
CA ARG A 38 -2.69 -7.34 -16.13
C ARG A 38 -1.81 -8.58 -16.36
N GLY A 39 -2.43 -9.74 -16.53
CA GLY A 39 -1.75 -11.00 -16.88
C GLY A 39 -1.35 -11.12 -18.35
N LEU A 40 -1.01 -12.35 -18.79
CA LEU A 40 -0.58 -12.62 -20.16
C LEU A 40 -1.64 -12.21 -21.20
N ALA A 41 -1.16 -11.72 -22.34
CA ALA A 41 -1.92 -11.36 -23.53
C ALA A 41 -2.89 -10.17 -23.42
N ASN A 42 -3.00 -9.43 -22.30
CA ASN A 42 -3.90 -8.26 -22.12
C ASN A 42 -5.42 -8.46 -22.43
N ILE A 43 -5.82 -9.55 -23.07
CA ILE A 43 -7.18 -9.84 -23.57
C ILE A 43 -8.09 -10.36 -22.43
N PHE A 44 -7.51 -10.90 -21.36
CA PHE A 44 -8.28 -11.55 -20.28
C PHE A 44 -8.58 -10.65 -19.07
N SER A 45 -8.00 -9.45 -18.97
CA SER A 45 -8.10 -8.61 -17.76
C SER A 45 -9.00 -7.38 -17.95
N LEU A 46 -10.11 -7.49 -18.70
CA LEU A 46 -11.05 -6.37 -18.89
C LEU A 46 -11.62 -5.86 -17.57
N GLY A 47 -11.78 -6.75 -16.57
CA GLY A 47 -12.29 -6.33 -15.27
C GLY A 47 -11.30 -5.41 -14.52
N MET A 48 -10.01 -5.45 -14.84
CA MET A 48 -9.04 -4.49 -14.31
C MET A 48 -9.25 -3.06 -14.85
N ASP A 49 -9.74 -2.90 -16.08
CA ASP A 49 -10.15 -1.60 -16.61
C ASP A 49 -11.39 -1.09 -15.88
N ASP A 50 -12.42 -1.93 -15.78
CA ASP A 50 -13.65 -1.60 -15.05
C ASP A 50 -13.36 -1.23 -13.59
N LEU A 51 -12.48 -1.96 -12.91
CA LEU A 51 -12.07 -1.66 -11.54
C LEU A 51 -11.35 -0.30 -11.48
N THR A 52 -10.47 -0.02 -12.44
CA THR A 52 -9.77 1.26 -12.54
C THR A 52 -10.74 2.42 -12.75
N GLU A 53 -11.73 2.26 -13.64
CA GLU A 53 -12.76 3.27 -13.86
C GLU A 53 -13.60 3.50 -12.60
N LYS A 54 -14.00 2.43 -11.91
CA LYS A 54 -14.71 2.51 -10.63
C LYS A 54 -13.88 3.26 -9.57
N LEU A 55 -12.56 3.05 -9.52
CA LEU A 55 -11.66 3.77 -8.62
C LEU A 55 -11.53 5.25 -9.00
N LYS A 56 -11.32 5.55 -10.29
CA LYS A 56 -11.21 6.93 -10.80
C LYS A 56 -12.49 7.73 -10.56
N ALA A 57 -13.66 7.12 -10.76
CA ALA A 57 -14.96 7.72 -10.46
C ALA A 57 -15.13 8.12 -8.98
N ARG A 58 -14.30 7.56 -8.09
CA ARG A 58 -14.26 7.88 -6.65
C ARG A 58 -13.10 8.84 -6.29
N GLY A 59 -12.43 9.41 -7.28
CA GLY A 59 -11.29 10.32 -7.08
C GLY A 59 -10.02 9.61 -6.62
N ILE A 60 -9.90 8.30 -6.81
CA ILE A 60 -8.70 7.52 -6.49
C ILE A 60 -7.80 7.46 -7.73
N ASP A 61 -6.54 7.85 -7.58
CA ASP A 61 -5.54 7.77 -8.64
C ASP A 61 -5.19 6.30 -8.91
N ALA A 62 -5.61 5.78 -10.07
CA ALA A 62 -5.47 4.39 -10.44
C ALA A 62 -5.05 4.25 -11.91
N SER A 63 -4.18 3.29 -12.20
CA SER A 63 -3.68 3.04 -13.55
C SER A 63 -3.46 1.55 -13.81
N VAL A 64 -3.75 1.12 -15.04
CA VAL A 64 -3.58 -0.26 -15.50
C VAL A 64 -2.29 -0.38 -16.31
N HIS A 65 -1.51 -1.43 -16.05
CA HIS A 65 -0.23 -1.70 -16.69
C HIS A 65 -0.06 -3.17 -17.03
N SER A 66 0.90 -3.48 -17.90
CA SER A 66 1.29 -4.87 -18.15
C SER A 66 2.08 -5.42 -16.95
N TYR A 67 1.93 -6.71 -16.65
CA TYR A 67 2.74 -7.34 -15.61
C TYR A 67 4.25 -7.19 -15.84
N VAL A 68 4.71 -7.11 -17.09
CA VAL A 68 6.15 -7.01 -17.40
C VAL A 68 6.77 -5.70 -16.88
N ASP A 69 5.95 -4.66 -16.68
CA ASP A 69 6.39 -3.33 -16.26
C ASP A 69 6.61 -3.21 -14.75
N TRP A 70 6.32 -4.25 -13.97
CA TRP A 70 6.30 -4.19 -12.50
C TRP A 70 7.60 -3.66 -11.89
N LYS A 71 8.76 -3.98 -12.49
CA LYS A 71 10.07 -3.49 -12.02
C LYS A 71 10.21 -2.00 -12.25
N THR A 72 9.90 -1.54 -13.45
CA THR A 72 9.95 -0.12 -13.83
C THR A 72 8.99 0.69 -12.98
N LEU A 73 7.75 0.22 -12.78
CA LEU A 73 6.76 0.87 -11.93
C LEU A 73 7.20 0.93 -10.46
N ALA A 74 7.84 -0.13 -9.96
CA ALA A 74 8.40 -0.14 -8.61
C ALA A 74 9.51 0.92 -8.47
N ASP A 75 10.44 0.98 -9.43
CA ASP A 75 11.54 1.93 -9.40
C ASP A 75 11.05 3.38 -9.52
N GLN A 76 10.04 3.64 -10.35
CA GLN A 76 9.36 4.94 -10.43
C GLN A 76 8.70 5.32 -9.10
N ALA A 77 7.90 4.43 -8.50
CA ALA A 77 7.26 4.70 -7.22
C ALA A 77 8.28 4.97 -6.09
N ILE A 78 9.42 4.28 -6.10
CA ILE A 78 10.52 4.48 -5.16
C ILE A 78 11.22 5.82 -5.41
N ALA A 79 11.47 6.19 -6.66
CA ALA A 79 12.08 7.47 -7.02
C ALA A 79 11.18 8.63 -6.61
N GLU A 80 9.91 8.59 -6.98
CA GLU A 80 8.91 9.61 -6.59
C GLU A 80 8.80 9.74 -5.07
N ALA A 81 8.84 8.63 -4.33
CA ALA A 81 8.83 8.66 -2.87
C ALA A 81 10.06 9.38 -2.29
N LYS A 82 11.24 9.19 -2.89
CA LYS A 82 12.51 9.81 -2.44
C LYS A 82 12.57 11.30 -2.78
N GLU A 83 12.15 11.68 -3.98
CA GLU A 83 12.08 13.08 -4.42
C GLU A 83 11.14 13.90 -3.54
N ASN A 84 10.00 13.31 -3.17
CA ASN A 84 9.03 13.93 -2.26
C ASN A 84 9.46 13.88 -0.79
N GLY A 85 10.32 12.93 -0.41
CA GLY A 85 10.70 12.57 0.96
C GLY A 85 11.43 13.64 1.76
N SER A 86 11.99 14.66 1.12
CA SER A 86 12.61 15.82 1.79
C SER A 86 11.61 16.95 2.12
N ARG A 87 10.37 16.89 1.61
CA ARG A 87 9.32 17.90 1.89
C ARG A 87 8.00 17.32 2.39
N ARG A 88 7.68 16.04 2.13
CA ARG A 88 6.41 15.37 2.47
C ARG A 88 6.61 13.86 2.69
N ARG A 89 5.63 13.21 3.31
CA ARG A 89 5.61 11.74 3.42
C ARG A 89 5.36 11.13 2.02
N PRO A 90 6.01 10.00 1.67
CA PRO A 90 5.69 9.29 0.43
C PRO A 90 4.21 8.94 0.34
N ALA A 91 3.62 9.14 -0.84
CA ALA A 91 2.28 8.63 -1.12
C ALA A 91 2.27 7.09 -1.01
N PRO A 92 1.28 6.49 -0.32
CA PRO A 92 1.18 5.04 -0.26
C PRO A 92 0.91 4.43 -1.64
N VAL A 93 1.43 3.23 -1.86
CA VAL A 93 1.30 2.47 -3.10
C VAL A 93 0.43 1.25 -2.85
N ILE A 94 -0.71 1.16 -3.53
CA ILE A 94 -1.58 -0.02 -3.53
C ILE A 94 -1.39 -0.74 -4.85
N ILE A 95 -1.32 -2.07 -4.81
CA ILE A 95 -1.03 -2.87 -6.00
C ILE A 95 -2.06 -3.98 -6.11
N ILE A 96 -2.66 -4.11 -7.28
CA ILE A 96 -3.68 -5.11 -7.58
C ILE A 96 -3.18 -5.86 -8.81
N GLY A 97 -3.31 -7.17 -8.86
CA GLY A 97 -2.87 -7.94 -10.01
C GLY A 97 -3.78 -9.10 -10.34
N HIS A 98 -3.80 -9.49 -11.60
CA HIS A 98 -4.51 -10.68 -12.09
C HIS A 98 -3.57 -11.65 -12.82
N SER A 99 -3.67 -12.95 -12.56
CA SER A 99 -2.86 -13.99 -13.23
C SER A 99 -1.34 -13.73 -13.06
N LEU A 100 -0.55 -13.63 -14.14
CA LEU A 100 0.85 -13.19 -14.05
C LEU A 100 1.01 -11.80 -13.43
N GLY A 101 0.01 -10.93 -13.60
CA GLY A 101 -0.05 -9.64 -12.93
C GLY A 101 -0.24 -9.75 -11.42
N ALA A 102 -0.90 -10.81 -10.95
CA ALA A 102 -1.05 -11.09 -9.52
C ALA A 102 0.28 -11.52 -8.89
N ASP A 103 1.05 -12.36 -9.58
CA ASP A 103 2.43 -12.68 -9.17
C ASP A 103 3.27 -11.39 -9.10
N ALA A 104 3.20 -10.58 -10.18
CA ALA A 104 3.91 -9.31 -10.28
C ALA A 104 3.49 -8.30 -9.20
N ALA A 105 2.23 -8.32 -8.76
CA ALA A 105 1.75 -7.45 -7.70
C ALA A 105 2.43 -7.74 -6.37
N VAL A 106 2.65 -9.02 -6.04
CA VAL A 106 3.39 -9.43 -4.84
C VAL A 106 4.87 -9.05 -4.99
N TYR A 107 5.48 -9.27 -6.15
CA TYR A 107 6.88 -8.88 -6.40
C TYR A 107 7.10 -7.37 -6.29
N MET A 108 6.22 -6.58 -6.90
CA MET A 108 6.25 -5.12 -6.82
C MET A 108 6.04 -4.66 -5.37
N GLY A 109 5.06 -5.23 -4.66
CA GLY A 109 4.80 -4.91 -3.26
C GLY A 109 6.00 -5.20 -2.35
N ASN A 110 6.68 -6.32 -2.57
CA ASN A 110 7.90 -6.67 -1.84
C ASN A 110 9.02 -5.67 -2.10
N LYS A 111 9.26 -5.31 -3.37
CA LYS A 111 10.32 -4.36 -3.76
C LYS A 111 10.06 -2.95 -3.22
N VAL A 112 8.84 -2.43 -3.42
CA VAL A 112 8.43 -1.09 -2.98
C VAL A 112 8.48 -0.96 -1.45
N SER A 113 7.93 -1.94 -0.72
CA SER A 113 7.97 -1.95 0.74
C SER A 113 9.37 -2.13 1.31
N ALA A 114 10.24 -2.91 0.65
CA ALA A 114 11.64 -3.05 1.06
C ALA A 114 12.40 -1.72 1.01
N ALA A 115 12.08 -0.86 0.04
CA ALA A 115 12.63 0.49 -0.10
C ALA A 115 12.03 1.54 0.85
N GLY A 116 11.14 1.14 1.77
CA GLY A 116 10.56 2.02 2.77
C GLY A 116 9.35 2.83 2.30
N VAL A 117 8.86 2.57 1.08
CA VAL A 117 7.62 3.17 0.59
C VAL A 117 6.42 2.40 1.18
N PRO A 118 5.43 3.08 1.78
CA PRO A 118 4.22 2.45 2.30
C PRO A 118 3.47 1.61 1.26
N VAL A 119 3.32 0.30 1.49
CA VAL A 119 2.44 -0.59 0.71
C VAL A 119 1.34 -1.11 1.63
N PRO A 120 0.22 -0.38 1.80
CA PRO A 120 -0.81 -0.74 2.78
C PRO A 120 -1.66 -1.93 2.33
N LEU A 121 -1.76 -2.19 1.03
CA LEU A 121 -2.60 -3.24 0.47
C LEU A 121 -2.00 -3.80 -0.82
N VAL A 122 -1.93 -5.12 -0.92
CA VAL A 122 -1.79 -5.86 -2.18
C VAL A 122 -3.02 -6.75 -2.35
N VAL A 123 -3.61 -6.76 -3.55
CA VAL A 123 -4.70 -7.68 -3.89
C VAL A 123 -4.30 -8.53 -5.09
N THR A 124 -4.49 -9.83 -4.99
CA THR A 124 -4.23 -10.77 -6.08
C THR A 124 -5.52 -11.46 -6.50
N PHE A 125 -5.73 -11.51 -7.82
CA PHE A 125 -6.76 -12.29 -8.48
C PHE A 125 -6.06 -13.44 -9.23
N ASP A 126 -6.21 -14.64 -8.68
CA ASP A 126 -5.74 -15.91 -9.25
C ASP A 126 -4.27 -15.92 -9.70
N PRO A 127 -3.31 -15.67 -8.78
CA PRO A 127 -1.88 -15.77 -9.09
C PRO A 127 -1.53 -17.18 -9.56
N VAL A 128 -0.57 -17.30 -10.46
CA VAL A 128 -0.24 -18.57 -11.12
C VAL A 128 1.04 -19.20 -10.59
N THR A 129 1.80 -18.45 -9.81
CA THR A 129 3.01 -18.92 -9.14
C THR A 129 2.85 -18.82 -7.61
N PRO A 130 3.32 -19.80 -6.83
CA PRO A 130 3.45 -19.62 -5.39
C PRO A 130 4.38 -18.44 -5.09
N THR A 131 3.88 -17.43 -4.39
CA THR A 131 4.65 -16.23 -4.02
C THR A 131 4.67 -16.04 -2.51
N VAL A 132 5.64 -15.27 -2.02
CA VAL A 132 5.79 -14.96 -0.59
C VAL A 132 5.73 -13.45 -0.39
N ALA A 133 4.73 -12.97 0.34
CA ALA A 133 4.58 -11.58 0.71
C ALA A 133 5.52 -11.18 1.85
N SER A 134 6.11 -9.99 1.74
CA SER A 134 6.97 -9.39 2.75
C SER A 134 6.18 -8.97 3.99
N ALA A 135 6.79 -9.13 5.17
CA ALA A 135 6.27 -8.60 6.44
C ALA A 135 6.12 -7.07 6.48
N LYS A 136 6.72 -6.36 5.52
CA LYS A 136 6.61 -4.90 5.38
C LYS A 136 5.33 -4.47 4.66
N ILE A 137 4.63 -5.38 3.99
CA ILE A 137 3.33 -5.10 3.38
C ILE A 137 2.26 -5.04 4.48
N GLY A 138 1.34 -4.07 4.38
CA GLY A 138 0.29 -3.84 5.37
C GLY A 138 -0.74 -4.98 5.42
N LYS A 139 -1.29 -5.34 4.26
CA LYS A 139 -2.21 -6.47 4.09
C LYS A 139 -2.08 -7.04 2.68
N VAL A 140 -2.19 -8.36 2.55
CA VAL A 140 -2.36 -9.02 1.26
C VAL A 140 -3.68 -9.78 1.27
N VAL A 141 -4.49 -9.61 0.23
CA VAL A 141 -5.71 -10.40 0.02
C VAL A 141 -5.58 -11.14 -1.29
N ASN A 142 -5.61 -12.46 -1.22
CA ASN A 142 -5.50 -13.33 -2.37
C ASN A 142 -6.83 -14.02 -2.65
N TYR A 143 -7.52 -13.62 -3.72
CA TYR A 143 -8.66 -14.33 -4.26
C TYR A 143 -8.15 -15.32 -5.29
N TYR A 144 -8.31 -16.62 -5.07
CA TYR A 144 -7.75 -17.63 -5.98
C TYR A 144 -8.66 -18.86 -6.11
N GLN A 145 -8.46 -19.63 -7.17
CA GLN A 145 -9.08 -20.92 -7.39
C GLN A 145 -8.04 -22.03 -7.29
N GLY A 146 -7.95 -22.65 -6.10
CA GLY A 146 -6.95 -23.70 -5.84
C GLY A 146 -7.05 -24.93 -6.73
N GLY A 147 -8.23 -25.24 -7.27
CA GLY A 147 -8.46 -26.34 -8.22
C GLY A 147 -8.10 -26.01 -9.67
N GLY A 148 -7.64 -24.80 -9.96
CA GLY A 148 -7.26 -24.33 -11.30
C GLY A 148 -5.83 -23.79 -11.35
N SER A 149 -5.65 -22.68 -12.07
CA SER A 149 -4.34 -22.03 -12.20
C SER A 149 -3.91 -21.31 -10.91
N GLY A 150 -4.86 -20.93 -10.07
CA GLY A 150 -4.66 -20.20 -8.82
C GLY A 150 -3.72 -20.86 -7.83
N LYS A 151 -2.85 -20.05 -7.22
CA LYS A 151 -1.94 -20.44 -6.15
C LYS A 151 -2.21 -19.64 -4.87
N PRO A 152 -1.99 -20.24 -3.70
CA PRO A 152 -1.97 -19.47 -2.46
C PRO A 152 -0.76 -18.53 -2.44
N VAL A 153 -0.89 -17.41 -1.75
CA VAL A 153 0.21 -16.52 -1.40
C VAL A 153 0.62 -16.82 0.04
N SER A 154 1.91 -16.98 0.29
CA SER A 154 2.46 -17.22 1.63
C SER A 154 2.94 -15.91 2.27
N GLY A 155 3.08 -15.89 3.59
CA GLY A 155 3.66 -14.76 4.33
C GLY A 155 2.72 -14.17 5.38
N PRO A 156 3.21 -13.19 6.15
CA PRO A 156 2.42 -12.57 7.21
C PRO A 156 1.36 -11.62 6.65
N ARG A 157 0.21 -11.53 7.35
CA ARG A 157 -0.92 -10.66 6.98
C ARG A 157 -1.48 -10.96 5.58
N VAL A 158 -1.37 -12.21 5.15
CA VAL A 158 -1.98 -12.72 3.93
C VAL A 158 -3.29 -13.41 4.27
N ASP A 159 -4.37 -12.94 3.66
CA ASP A 159 -5.67 -13.61 3.67
C ASP A 159 -5.85 -14.33 2.33
N ASN A 160 -5.72 -15.66 2.32
CA ASN A 160 -6.06 -16.49 1.17
C ASN A 160 -7.56 -16.82 1.20
N ILE A 161 -8.27 -16.37 0.17
CA ILE A 161 -9.71 -16.58 -0.01
C ILE A 161 -9.87 -17.51 -1.21
N ASP A 162 -10.10 -18.79 -0.91
CA ASP A 162 -10.34 -19.80 -1.93
C ASP A 162 -11.76 -19.67 -2.48
N LEU A 163 -11.87 -19.50 -3.79
CA LEU A 163 -13.11 -19.31 -4.54
C LEU A 163 -13.44 -20.52 -5.42
N THR A 164 -12.78 -21.66 -5.23
CA THR A 164 -13.11 -22.93 -5.92
C THR A 164 -14.59 -23.32 -5.80
N GLY A 165 -15.22 -23.03 -4.66
CA GLY A 165 -16.65 -23.28 -4.44
C GLY A 165 -17.60 -22.30 -5.15
N THR A 166 -17.10 -21.38 -5.98
CA THR A 166 -17.91 -20.36 -6.69
C THR A 166 -17.91 -20.65 -8.20
N PRO A 167 -18.89 -21.41 -8.74
CA PRO A 167 -18.83 -21.93 -10.11
C PRO A 167 -18.84 -20.86 -11.21
N SER A 168 -19.38 -19.68 -10.92
CA SER A 168 -19.42 -18.55 -11.85
C SER A 168 -18.07 -17.85 -12.01
N LEU A 169 -17.10 -18.17 -11.14
CA LEU A 169 -15.76 -17.63 -11.21
C LEU A 169 -14.84 -18.65 -11.86
N SER A 170 -13.89 -18.14 -12.62
CA SER A 170 -12.82 -18.86 -13.29
C SER A 170 -11.57 -17.99 -13.28
N HIS A 171 -10.40 -18.55 -13.62
CA HIS A 171 -9.19 -17.77 -13.89
C HIS A 171 -9.48 -16.56 -14.78
N PHE A 172 -10.35 -16.69 -15.78
CA PHE A 172 -10.62 -15.62 -16.74
C PHE A 172 -11.75 -14.66 -16.37
N THR A 173 -12.48 -14.90 -15.28
CA THR A 173 -13.68 -14.12 -14.91
C THR A 173 -13.62 -13.55 -13.50
N ILE A 174 -12.74 -14.09 -12.65
CA ILE A 174 -12.53 -13.61 -11.29
C ILE A 174 -12.20 -12.12 -11.22
N ASP A 175 -11.44 -11.60 -12.19
CA ASP A 175 -11.07 -10.19 -12.29
C ASP A 175 -12.23 -9.28 -12.69
N LYS A 176 -13.38 -9.82 -13.12
CA LYS A 176 -14.59 -9.08 -13.55
C LYS A 176 -15.69 -9.10 -12.50
N ALA A 177 -15.52 -9.89 -11.44
CA ALA A 177 -16.56 -10.13 -10.45
C ALA A 177 -16.89 -8.83 -9.69
N ALA A 178 -18.12 -8.33 -9.89
CA ALA A 178 -18.54 -7.04 -9.35
C ALA A 178 -18.51 -6.99 -7.82
N ASP A 179 -18.82 -8.11 -7.16
CA ASP A 179 -18.76 -8.25 -5.71
C ASP A 179 -17.32 -8.18 -5.20
N LEU A 180 -16.37 -8.80 -5.91
CA LEU A 180 -14.94 -8.70 -5.60
C LEU A 180 -14.43 -7.28 -5.80
N HIS A 181 -14.85 -6.58 -6.87
CA HIS A 181 -14.51 -5.18 -7.06
C HIS A 181 -15.02 -4.32 -5.89
N ALA A 182 -16.27 -4.53 -5.46
CA ALA A 182 -16.84 -3.80 -4.34
C ALA A 182 -16.04 -4.04 -3.04
N LYS A 183 -15.64 -5.30 -2.78
CA LYS A 183 -14.77 -5.65 -1.64
C LYS A 183 -13.43 -4.93 -1.74
N VAL A 184 -12.77 -4.96 -2.90
CA VAL A 184 -11.47 -4.31 -3.12
C VAL A 184 -11.56 -2.79 -2.97
N ILE A 185 -12.57 -2.16 -3.54
CA ILE A 185 -12.81 -0.71 -3.39
C ILE A 185 -13.04 -0.37 -1.92
N ALA A 186 -13.85 -1.14 -1.19
CA ALA A 186 -14.08 -0.93 0.22
C ALA A 186 -12.79 -1.07 1.04
N MET A 187 -11.92 -2.04 0.69
CA MET A 187 -10.60 -2.17 1.31
C MET A 187 -9.74 -0.94 1.04
N ILE A 188 -9.67 -0.45 -0.20
CA ILE A 188 -8.86 0.73 -0.57
C ILE A 188 -9.34 1.98 0.17
N VAL A 189 -10.65 2.19 0.26
CA VAL A 189 -11.25 3.33 0.96
C VAL A 189 -11.00 3.26 2.47
N LYS A 190 -11.06 2.05 3.05
CA LYS A 190 -10.81 1.82 4.49
C LYS A 190 -9.33 1.72 4.84
N SER A 191 -8.46 1.38 3.88
CA SER A 191 -7.02 1.25 4.07
C SER A 191 -6.54 2.60 4.62
N PRO A 192 -6.10 2.65 5.89
CA PRO A 192 -5.75 3.91 6.49
C PRO A 192 -4.67 4.53 5.62
N ARG A 193 -4.89 5.77 5.16
CA ARG A 193 -3.79 6.64 4.76
C ARG A 193 -2.77 6.47 5.86
N GLN A 194 -1.61 5.90 5.56
CA GLN A 194 -0.67 5.52 6.60
C GLN A 194 -0.07 6.82 7.17
N VAL A 195 -0.84 7.52 7.99
CA VAL A 195 -0.35 8.43 9.00
C VAL A 195 0.33 7.46 9.95
N ALA A 196 1.59 7.12 9.65
CA ALA A 196 2.46 6.41 10.56
C ALA A 196 2.18 7.00 11.93
N ARG A 197 1.53 6.19 12.78
CA ARG A 197 1.36 6.50 14.19
C ARG A 197 2.78 6.76 14.64
N ARG A 198 3.12 8.02 14.87
CA ARG A 198 4.25 8.33 15.73
C ARG A 198 3.92 7.57 17.00
N ARG A 199 4.63 6.48 17.27
CA ARG A 199 4.69 5.97 18.64
C ARG A 199 5.05 7.21 19.46
N PRO A 200 4.19 7.67 20.40
CA PRO A 200 4.58 8.77 21.25
C PRO A 200 5.93 8.38 21.85
N LEU A 201 6.94 9.23 21.70
CA LEU A 201 8.13 9.09 22.51
C LEU A 201 7.62 9.01 23.96
N PRO A 202 8.04 8.01 24.77
CA PRO A 202 7.69 8.01 26.18
C PRO A 202 8.05 9.38 26.76
N LYS A 203 7.05 10.06 27.33
CA LYS A 203 7.23 11.35 28.00
C LYS A 203 8.01 11.11 29.28
N ASN A 204 9.33 11.06 29.16
CA ASN A 204 10.36 10.79 30.17
C ASN A 204 11.00 9.41 29.93
N PRO A 205 12.29 9.34 29.54
CA PRO A 205 13.07 8.15 29.85
C PRO A 205 13.06 7.99 31.38
N PRO A 206 12.91 6.77 31.93
CA PRO A 206 13.17 6.57 33.35
C PRO A 206 14.60 7.08 33.62
N MET A 207 14.74 7.97 34.61
CA MET A 207 16.07 8.30 35.14
C MET A 207 16.75 6.97 35.50
N PRO A 208 18.05 6.81 35.22
CA PRO A 208 18.79 5.73 35.83
C PRO A 208 18.65 5.88 37.35
N THR A 209 18.09 4.87 38.00
CA THR A 209 18.15 4.75 39.45
C THR A 209 19.61 4.89 39.85
N PRO A 210 19.97 5.81 40.76
CA PRO A 210 21.32 5.82 41.31
C PRO A 210 21.57 4.44 41.93
N MET A 211 22.64 3.79 41.48
CA MET A 211 23.10 2.56 42.09
C MET A 211 23.32 2.79 43.59
N PRO A 212 22.97 1.83 44.46
CA PRO A 212 23.34 1.93 45.87
C PRO A 212 24.85 2.07 45.96
N THR A 213 25.30 3.06 46.74
CA THR A 213 26.69 3.25 47.13
C THR A 213 27.20 1.92 47.68
N ALA A 214 28.09 1.25 46.96
CA ALA A 214 28.78 0.07 47.47
C ALA A 214 29.74 0.54 48.56
N GLU A 215 29.30 0.33 49.80
CA GLU A 215 30.07 0.45 51.01
C GLU A 215 31.28 -0.49 50.94
N THR A 216 32.43 0.08 51.28
CA THR A 216 33.77 -0.52 51.22
C THR A 216 33.84 -1.77 52.09
N ALA A 217 34.02 -2.94 51.49
CA ALA A 217 34.40 -4.16 52.21
C ALA A 217 35.71 -4.73 51.63
N SER A 218 36.65 -4.92 52.53
CA SER A 218 38.08 -5.21 52.32
C SER A 218 38.34 -6.52 51.54
N ALA A 219 39.33 -6.49 50.66
CA ALA A 219 39.81 -7.62 49.89
C ALA A 219 40.64 -8.63 50.73
N PRO A 220 40.49 -9.95 50.52
CA PRO A 220 41.51 -10.94 50.87
C PRO A 220 42.45 -11.23 49.67
N PRO A 221 43.68 -11.73 49.90
CA PRO A 221 44.74 -11.81 48.89
C PRO A 221 44.55 -12.97 47.89
N VAL A 222 45.04 -12.74 46.67
CA VAL A 222 45.01 -13.66 45.52
C VAL A 222 46.21 -14.62 45.57
N PRO A 223 46.05 -15.95 45.41
CA PRO A 223 47.17 -16.86 45.18
C PRO A 223 47.62 -16.84 43.72
N SER A 224 48.94 -16.71 43.53
CA SER A 224 49.65 -16.72 42.25
C SER A 224 49.66 -18.12 41.62
N VAL A 225 49.26 -18.24 40.36
CA VAL A 225 49.42 -19.46 39.55
C VAL A 225 50.16 -19.12 38.26
N ALA A 226 51.23 -19.87 38.04
CA ALA A 226 52.28 -19.65 37.07
C ALA A 226 51.88 -19.86 35.60
N VAL A 227 52.57 -19.13 34.72
CA VAL A 227 52.50 -19.21 33.26
C VAL A 227 53.30 -20.42 32.75
N PRO A 228 52.77 -21.29 31.87
CA PRO A 228 53.58 -22.30 31.20
C PRO A 228 54.34 -21.70 30.00
N ALA A 229 55.60 -22.11 29.88
CA ALA A 229 56.56 -21.65 28.89
C ALA A 229 56.20 -22.06 27.44
N VAL A 230 56.39 -21.11 26.52
CA VAL A 230 56.41 -21.33 25.07
C VAL A 230 57.69 -22.06 24.69
N GLN A 231 57.60 -23.30 24.23
CA GLN A 231 58.71 -24.01 23.60
C GLN A 231 58.87 -23.52 22.16
N ARG A 232 60.07 -23.01 21.84
CA ARG A 232 60.55 -22.80 20.47
C ARG A 232 61.29 -24.05 20.00
N THR A 233 61.25 -24.31 18.69
CA THR A 233 62.39 -24.58 17.76
C THR A 233 61.99 -25.62 16.70
N PRO A 234 62.76 -25.75 15.59
CA PRO A 234 63.27 -24.71 14.69
C PRO A 234 62.96 -25.04 13.21
N ASN A 235 63.45 -24.18 12.32
CA ASN A 235 63.42 -24.26 10.84
C ASN A 235 63.72 -25.64 10.24
#